data_AF-A0A5C4RJZ7-F1
#
_entry.id   AF-A0A5C4RJZ7-F1
#
_cell.length_a   1.000
_cell.length_b   1.000
_cell.length_c   1.000
_cell.angle_alpha   90.00
_cell.angle_beta   90.00
_cell.angle_gamma   90.00
#
_symmetry.space_group_name_H-M   'P 1'
#
loop_
_entity.id
_entity.type
_entity.pdbx_description
1 polymer ?
#
loop_
_entity_poly.entity_id
_entity_poly.type
_entity_poly.pdbx_seq_one_letter_code
_entity_poly.pdbx_strand_id
1 'polypeptide(L)' 'MQIVNSIQAQSRWVTYDRFCELSGVCKRTAKYYVATGRLKIKPKKKSNERVFIDWWDWCKD' A
#
# COMPACT_ATOMS: atom_id res chain seq x y z
N MET A 1 -8.08 -14.56 23.39
CA MET A 1 -7.49 -13.48 22.57
C MET A 1 -6.97 -14.09 21.27
N GLN A 2 -7.69 -13.96 20.16
CA GLN A 2 -7.22 -14.36 18.83
C GLN A 2 -7.01 -13.09 18.00
N ILE A 3 -5.84 -12.46 18.13
CA ILE A 3 -5.47 -11.28 17.32
C ILE A 3 -4.53 -11.69 16.17
N VAL A 4 -4.01 -12.93 16.16
CA VAL A 4 -2.97 -13.37 15.23
C VAL A 4 -3.48 -13.77 13.83
N ASN A 5 -4.80 -13.95 13.63
CA ASN A 5 -5.35 -14.46 12.36
C ASN A 5 -5.80 -13.37 11.36
N SER A 6 -5.85 -12.09 11.75
CA SER A 6 -6.30 -11.00 10.85
C SER A 6 -5.16 -10.26 10.15
N ILE A 7 -3.92 -10.41 10.61
CA ILE A 7 -2.74 -9.75 10.03
C ILE A 7 -2.25 -10.48 8.76
N GLN A 8 -2.39 -11.81 8.70
CA GLN A 8 -1.87 -12.64 7.60
C GLN A 8 -2.73 -12.66 6.32
N ALA A 9 -3.96 -12.16 6.34
CA ALA A 9 -4.87 -12.21 5.18
C ALA A 9 -4.86 -10.95 4.29
N GLN A 10 -3.94 -10.01 4.50
CA GLN A 10 -3.89 -8.81 3.66
C GLN A 10 -3.13 -9.07 2.35
N SER A 11 -3.81 -8.84 1.22
CA SER A 11 -3.20 -8.84 -0.11
C SER A 11 -1.99 -7.91 -0.12
N ARG A 12 -0.83 -8.40 -0.59
CA ARG A 12 0.39 -7.60 -0.77
C ARG A 12 0.12 -6.31 -1.55
N TRP A 13 -0.72 -6.38 -2.57
CA TRP A 13 -1.01 -5.25 -3.45
C TRP A 13 -2.35 -4.63 -3.07
N VAL A 14 -2.31 -3.39 -2.58
CA VAL A 14 -3.49 -2.64 -2.12
C VAL A 14 -3.70 -1.37 -2.95
N THR A 15 -4.95 -0.92 -3.11
CA THR A 15 -5.23 0.38 -3.74
C THR A 15 -4.81 1.53 -2.83
N TYR A 16 -4.73 2.76 -3.38
CA TYR A 16 -4.53 3.95 -2.56
C TYR A 16 -5.57 4.08 -1.45
N ASP A 17 -6.85 3.87 -1.77
CA ASP A 17 -7.93 4.05 -0.79
C ASP A 17 -7.78 3.05 0.35
N ARG A 18 -7.53 1.78 0.02
CA ARG A 18 -7.28 0.75 1.03
C ARG A 18 -6.02 1.01 1.85
N PHE A 19 -4.94 1.48 1.22
CA PHE A 19 -3.74 1.89 1.93
C PHE A 19 -4.01 3.03 2.92
N CYS A 20 -4.79 4.04 2.53
CA CYS A 20 -5.11 5.18 3.39
C CYS A 20 -5.97 4.74 4.59
N GLU A 21 -6.96 3.86 4.35
CA GLU A 21 -7.79 3.27 5.42
C GLU A 21 -6.95 2.51 6.45
N LEU A 22 -5.96 1.72 5.99
CA LEU A 22 -5.16 0.86 6.85
C LEU A 22 -4.05 1.61 7.59
N SER A 23 -3.39 2.57 6.94
CA SER A 23 -2.23 3.27 7.48
C SER A 23 -2.58 4.58 8.19
N GLY A 24 -3.78 5.13 7.98
CA GLY A 24 -4.14 6.48 8.40
C GLY A 24 -3.44 7.60 7.59
N VAL A 25 -2.59 7.26 6.62
CA VAL A 25 -1.92 8.24 5.75
C VAL A 25 -2.95 8.82 4.79
N CYS A 26 -3.02 10.15 4.70
CA CYS A 26 -3.94 10.79 3.78
C CYS A 26 -3.52 10.57 2.31
N LYS A 27 -4.49 10.57 1.40
CA LYS A 27 -4.29 10.26 -0.02
C LYS A 27 -3.27 11.17 -0.71
N ARG A 28 -3.17 12.44 -0.28
CA ARG A 28 -2.17 13.39 -0.80
C ARG A 28 -0.75 12.95 -0.44
N THR A 29 -0.53 12.61 0.83
CA THR A 29 0.76 12.13 1.34
C THR A 29 1.13 10.79 0.71
N ALA A 30 0.17 9.86 0.58
CA ALA A 30 0.41 8.58 -0.09
C ALA A 30 0.90 8.77 -1.54
N LYS A 31 0.26 9.66 -2.31
CA LYS A 31 0.70 9.98 -3.68
C LYS A 31 2.09 10.61 -3.71
N TYR A 32 2.38 11.52 -2.77
CA TYR A 32 3.70 12.12 -2.63
C TYR A 32 4.76 11.04 -2.36
N TYR A 33 4.52 10.12 -1.41
CA TYR A 33 5.45 9.03 -1.11
C TYR A 33 5.70 8.10 -2.29
N VAL A 34 4.69 7.79 -3.10
CA VAL A 34 4.88 7.03 -4.34
C VAL A 34 5.74 7.83 -5.32
N ALA A 35 5.47 9.12 -5.51
CA ALA A 35 6.24 9.98 -6.42
C ALA A 35 7.71 10.11 -5.99
N THR A 36 8.00 10.14 -4.69
CA THR A 36 9.36 10.21 -4.14
C THR A 36 10.00 8.84 -3.89
N GLY A 37 9.35 7.74 -4.27
CA GLY A 37 9.87 6.38 -4.10
C GLY A 37 9.91 5.84 -2.66
N ARG A 38 9.27 6.54 -1.71
CA ARG A 38 9.11 6.13 -0.31
C ARG A 38 8.07 5.02 -0.11
N LEU A 39 7.08 4.94 -1.01
CA LEU A 39 6.16 3.80 -1.09
C LEU A 39 6.46 2.99 -2.35
N LYS A 40 6.75 1.70 -2.18
CA LYS A 40 6.88 0.78 -3.31
C LYS A 40 5.51 0.49 -3.91
N ILE A 41 5.47 0.38 -5.24
CA ILE A 41 4.25 0.07 -5.98
C ILE A 41 4.44 -1.19 -6.80
N LYS A 42 3.33 -1.86 -7.10
CA LYS A 42 3.30 -2.94 -8.07
C LYS A 42 3.88 -2.43 -9.41
N PRO A 43 4.84 -3.14 -10.02
CA PRO A 43 5.36 -2.77 -11.33
C PRO A 43 4.23 -2.63 -12.34
N LYS A 44 4.25 -1.52 -13.08
CA LYS A 44 3.27 -1.21 -14.13
C LYS A 44 3.82 -1.64 -15.47
N LYS A 45 3.00 -2.29 -16.30
CA LYS A 45 3.35 -2.58 -17.69
C LYS A 45 3.04 -1.39 -18.60
N LYS A 46 1.99 -0.62 -18.28
CA LYS A 46 1.57 0.60 -18.98
C LYS A 46 1.47 1.80 -18.04
N SER A 47 1.73 2.99 -18.57
CA SER A 47 1.70 4.24 -17.80
C SER A 47 0.33 4.57 -17.21
N ASN A 48 -0.77 4.13 -17.84
CA ASN A 48 -2.15 4.36 -17.41
C ASN A 48 -2.72 3.30 -16.46
N GLU A 49 -1.95 2.27 -16.09
CA GLU A 49 -2.43 1.25 -15.18
C GLU A 49 -2.72 1.80 -13.77
N ARG A 50 -3.72 1.22 -13.11
CA ARG A 50 -4.02 1.50 -11.70
C ARG A 50 -2.77 1.22 -10.85
N VAL A 51 -2.46 2.17 -9.97
CA VAL A 51 -1.37 2.02 -9.01
C VAL A 51 -1.86 1.17 -7.83
N PHE A 52 -1.06 0.18 -7.48
CA PHE A 52 -1.20 -0.61 -6.27
C PHE A 52 0.05 -0.45 -5.43
N ILE A 53 -0.11 -0.23 -4.13
CA ILE A 53 0.97 -0.06 -3.15
C ILE A 53 1.35 -1.44 -2.61
N ASP A 54 2.64 -1.65 -2.35
CA ASP A 54 3.17 -2.83 -1.68
C ASP A 54 2.95 -2.70 -0.16
N TRP A 55 1.88 -3.30 0.35
CA TRP A 55 1.55 -3.29 1.77
C TRP A 55 2.58 -4.07 2.60
N TRP A 56 3.08 -5.17 2.05
CA TRP A 56 4.08 -5.97 2.77
C TRP A 56 5.38 -5.22 2.92
N ASP A 57 5.80 -4.47 1.89
CA ASP A 57 6.99 -3.62 2.00
C ASP A 57 6.82 -2.49 3.03
N TRP A 58 5.64 -1.87 3.08
CA TRP A 58 5.31 -0.86 4.08
C TRP A 58 5.34 -1.39 5.52
N CYS A 59 4.91 -2.64 5.74
CA CYS A 59 4.88 -3.26 7.05
C CYS A 59 6.19 -3.97 7.45
N LYS A 60 7.25 -3.88 6.64
CA LYS A 60 8.57 -4.32 7.10
C LYS A 60 9.11 -3.29 8.07
N ASP A 61 9.50 -3.74 9.25
CA ASP A 61 10.26 -2.95 10.23
C ASP A 61 11.60 -2.45 9.64
#